data_AF-A0A0H2V5M3-F1
#
_entry.id   AF-A0A0H2V5M3-F1
#
_cell.length_a   1.000
_cell.length_b   1.000
_cell.length_c   1.000
_cell.angle_alpha   90.00
_cell.angle_beta   90.00
_cell.angle_gamma   90.00
#
_symmetry.space_group_name_H-M   'P 1'
#
loop_
_entity.id
_entity.type
_entity.pdbx_description
1 polymer ?
#
loop_
_entity_poly.entity_id
_entity_poly.type
_entity_poly.pdbx_seq_one_letter_code
_entity_poly.pdbx_strand_id
1 'polypeptide(L)'
;MGPLVIMVVLVCGFWYTENHYQSRIRQARSNGWNSYFYVAMHGCKFAIQGFTLMAVTFVILLVISSVINVFGYFWPKLHVDFYSWLTDVKIMSYPLFFVLSMLLAVFIAYDQGNNARRAIENEEIRQSAYREMAAQDGIESLLVQAIDEGKLIFVTLKSRKVYIGYVAAPRMEHQETQHLALIPYISGYRDKDTLRYHEQHRYYELYLSKNITADSTPLNLNHFRHVIPMDQVESISIFDTETYKSFEDFSTPDQTKVTA
;
A
#
# COMPACT_ATOMS: atom_id res chain seq x y z
N MET A 1 -33.60 11.22 -1.05
CA MET A 1 -32.59 12.18 -1.58
C MET A 1 -31.26 12.11 -0.84
N GLY A 2 -31.21 12.02 0.50
CA GLY A 2 -29.95 11.80 1.25
C GLY A 2 -29.08 10.61 0.80
N PRO A 3 -29.65 9.46 0.39
CA PRO A 3 -28.85 8.34 -0.12
C PRO A 3 -28.05 8.65 -1.39
N LEU A 4 -28.53 9.55 -2.26
CA LEU A 4 -27.80 9.94 -3.47
C LEU A 4 -26.54 10.74 -3.14
N VAL A 5 -26.64 11.65 -2.15
CA VAL A 5 -25.49 12.41 -1.64
C VAL A 5 -24.44 11.47 -1.06
N ILE A 6 -24.86 10.50 -0.24
CA ILE A 6 -23.96 9.49 0.32
C ILE A 6 -23.32 8.66 -0.80
N MET A 7 -24.09 8.26 -1.81
CA MET A 7 -23.58 7.48 -2.94
C MET A 7 -22.52 8.26 -3.73
N VAL A 8 -22.74 9.54 -4.05
CA VAL A 8 -21.75 10.39 -4.73
C VAL A 8 -20.45 10.48 -3.91
N VAL A 9 -20.57 10.73 -2.61
CA VAL A 9 -19.42 10.79 -1.68
C VAL A 9 -18.64 9.47 -1.68
N LEU A 10 -19.33 8.34 -1.60
CA LEU A 10 -18.70 7.02 -1.62
C LEU A 10 -18.02 6.72 -2.96
N VAL A 11 -18.64 7.08 -4.08
CA VAL A 11 -18.06 6.89 -5.42
C VAL A 11 -16.79 7.73 -5.60
N CYS A 12 -16.80 8.99 -5.16
CA CYS A 12 -15.60 9.84 -5.18
C CYS A 12 -14.47 9.27 -4.32
N GLY A 13 -14.81 8.80 -3.11
CA GLY A 13 -13.86 8.14 -2.23
C GLY A 13 -13.26 6.89 -2.87
N PHE A 14 -14.11 6.01 -3.41
CA PHE A 14 -13.72 4.74 -4.01
C PHE A 14 -12.82 4.94 -5.22
N TRP A 15 -13.18 5.88 -6.10
CA TRP A 15 -12.37 6.23 -7.26
C TRP A 15 -10.95 6.66 -6.86
N TYR A 16 -10.81 7.47 -5.81
CA TYR A 16 -9.50 7.90 -5.35
C TYR A 16 -8.72 6.77 -4.67
N THR A 17 -9.34 6.01 -3.78
CA THR A 17 -8.63 4.97 -3.02
C THR A 17 -8.15 3.82 -3.91
N GLU A 18 -8.87 3.51 -4.99
CA GLU A 18 -8.46 2.48 -5.96
C GLU A 18 -7.28 2.93 -6.84
N ASN A 19 -7.24 4.23 -7.20
CA ASN A 19 -6.20 4.79 -8.06
C ASN A 19 -4.95 5.26 -7.29
N HIS A 20 -5.05 5.52 -5.98
CA HIS A 20 -3.92 5.91 -5.14
C HIS A 20 -3.31 4.70 -4.44
N TYR A 21 -2.08 4.32 -4.84
CA TYR A 21 -1.40 3.07 -4.43
C TYR A 21 -1.42 2.82 -2.92
N GLN A 22 -1.00 3.80 -2.13
CA GLN A 22 -0.93 3.67 -0.67
C GLN A 22 -2.31 3.48 -0.05
N SER A 23 -3.30 4.23 -0.56
CA SER A 23 -4.68 4.11 -0.09
C SER A 23 -5.27 2.76 -0.46
N ARG A 24 -4.94 2.24 -1.64
CA ARG A 24 -5.34 0.91 -2.10
C ARG A 24 -4.78 -0.17 -1.19
N ILE A 25 -3.48 -0.11 -0.86
CA ILE A 25 -2.85 -1.07 0.07
C ILE A 25 -3.44 -0.94 1.47
N ARG A 26 -3.62 0.27 1.99
CA ARG A 26 -4.21 0.49 3.31
C ARG A 26 -5.66 -0.01 3.38
N GLN A 27 -6.46 0.24 2.34
CA GLN A 27 -7.80 -0.31 2.20
C GLN A 27 -7.74 -1.85 2.16
N ALA A 28 -6.83 -2.40 1.38
CA ALA A 28 -6.47 -3.81 1.33
C ALA A 28 -5.68 -4.29 2.57
N ARG A 29 -5.61 -3.56 3.68
CA ARG A 29 -5.18 -4.11 4.99
C ARG A 29 -6.28 -3.97 6.04
N SER A 30 -7.30 -3.17 5.73
CA SER A 30 -8.40 -2.90 6.63
C SER A 30 -9.44 -4.03 6.60
N ASN A 31 -10.00 -4.33 7.78
CA ASN A 31 -10.99 -5.38 7.94
C ASN A 31 -12.40 -4.85 7.65
N GLY A 32 -13.11 -5.49 6.71
CA GLY A 32 -14.54 -5.36 6.44
C GLY A 32 -15.09 -3.93 6.56
N TRP A 33 -15.68 -3.62 7.72
CA TRP A 33 -16.35 -2.33 7.99
C TRP A 33 -15.40 -1.12 7.94
N ASN A 34 -14.15 -1.27 8.39
CA ASN A 34 -13.18 -0.20 8.39
C ASN A 34 -12.83 0.26 6.97
N SER A 35 -12.88 -0.63 5.98
CA SER A 35 -12.61 -0.31 4.58
C SER A 35 -13.66 0.65 4.02
N TYR A 36 -14.94 0.45 4.36
CA TYR A 36 -16.02 1.34 3.93
C TYR A 36 -15.90 2.72 4.55
N PHE A 37 -15.59 2.82 5.85
CA PHE A 37 -15.38 4.12 6.50
C PHE A 37 -14.15 4.86 5.96
N TYR A 38 -13.09 4.12 5.59
CA TYR A 38 -11.90 4.70 4.96
C TYR A 38 -12.21 5.33 3.60
N VAL A 39 -13.00 4.63 2.78
CA VAL A 39 -13.50 5.15 1.50
C VAL A 39 -14.39 6.38 1.72
N ALA A 40 -15.34 6.30 2.67
CA ALA A 40 -16.23 7.40 3.00
C ALA A 40 -15.46 8.64 3.48
N MET A 41 -14.41 8.48 4.29
CA MET A 41 -13.57 9.57 4.77
C MET A 41 -12.91 10.35 3.62
N HIS A 42 -12.38 9.63 2.61
CA HIS A 42 -11.82 10.25 1.40
C HIS A 42 -12.89 10.98 0.59
N GLY A 43 -14.07 10.36 0.45
CA GLY A 43 -15.23 11.01 -0.16
C GLY A 43 -15.61 12.33 0.53
N CYS A 44 -15.70 12.31 1.87
CA CYS A 44 -16.02 13.49 2.66
C CYS A 44 -14.97 14.60 2.49
N LYS A 45 -13.68 14.24 2.39
CA LYS A 45 -12.61 15.20 2.09
C LYS A 45 -12.88 15.93 0.76
N PHE A 46 -13.25 15.21 -0.30
CA PHE A 46 -13.57 15.84 -1.60
C PHE A 46 -14.84 16.69 -1.54
N ALA A 47 -15.87 16.23 -0.82
CA ALA A 47 -17.09 17.00 -0.63
C ALA A 47 -16.80 18.34 0.10
N ILE A 48 -15.97 18.32 1.14
CA ILE A 48 -15.54 19.53 1.85
C ILE A 48 -14.73 20.45 0.93
N GLN A 49 -13.80 19.90 0.13
CA GLN A 49 -13.05 20.70 -0.84
C GLN A 49 -13.97 21.35 -1.87
N GLY A 50 -14.93 20.60 -2.41
CA GLY A 50 -15.91 21.11 -3.37
C GLY A 50 -16.80 22.21 -2.79
N PHE A 51 -17.32 22.01 -1.59
CA PHE A 51 -18.07 23.02 -0.84
C PHE A 51 -17.24 24.28 -0.58
N THR A 52 -15.99 24.11 -0.15
CA THR A 52 -15.10 25.22 0.19
C THR A 52 -14.81 26.08 -1.03
N LEU A 53 -14.48 25.48 -2.18
CA LEU A 53 -14.21 26.25 -3.40
C LEU A 53 -15.47 26.97 -3.87
N MET A 54 -16.63 26.33 -3.83
CA MET A 54 -17.90 26.97 -4.19
C MET A 54 -18.27 28.11 -3.24
N ALA A 55 -18.03 27.95 -1.93
CA ALA A 55 -18.21 29.01 -0.94
C ALA A 55 -17.30 30.20 -1.22
N VAL A 56 -16.03 29.98 -1.58
CA VAL A 56 -15.11 31.04 -1.98
C VAL A 56 -15.60 31.75 -3.25
N THR A 57 -16.02 31.01 -4.27
CA THR A 57 -16.61 31.60 -5.49
C THR A 57 -17.83 32.45 -5.16
N PHE A 58 -18.72 31.98 -4.29
CA PHE A 58 -19.88 32.72 -3.84
C PHE A 58 -19.50 34.03 -3.12
N VAL A 59 -18.54 33.98 -2.19
CA VAL A 59 -18.04 35.18 -1.50
C VAL A 59 -17.41 36.17 -2.48
N ILE A 60 -16.65 35.70 -3.47
CA ILE A 60 -16.07 36.56 -4.51
C ILE A 60 -17.18 37.26 -5.31
N LEU A 61 -18.21 36.52 -5.75
CA LEU A 61 -19.34 37.10 -6.48
C LEU A 61 -20.11 38.12 -5.64
N LEU A 62 -20.29 37.84 -4.34
CA LEU A 62 -20.91 38.76 -3.39
C LEU A 62 -20.10 40.05 -3.25
N VAL A 63 -18.78 39.96 -3.10
CA VAL A 63 -17.89 41.13 -3.00
C VAL A 63 -17.93 41.93 -4.31
N ILE A 64 -17.84 41.29 -5.47
CA ILE A 64 -17.92 41.97 -6.78
C ILE A 64 -19.25 42.70 -6.94
N SER A 65 -20.37 42.02 -6.66
CA SER A 65 -21.71 42.62 -6.71
C SER A 65 -21.81 43.80 -5.73
N SER A 66 -21.29 43.67 -4.51
CA SER A 66 -21.30 44.74 -3.51
C SER A 66 -20.47 45.95 -3.94
N VAL A 67 -19.28 45.73 -4.50
CA VAL A 67 -18.42 46.81 -5.01
C VAL A 67 -19.11 47.56 -6.15
N ILE A 68 -19.69 46.84 -7.11
CA ILE A 68 -20.41 47.44 -8.24
C ILE A 68 -21.63 48.24 -7.75
N ASN A 69 -22.36 47.71 -6.77
CA ASN A 69 -23.51 48.38 -6.18
C ASN A 69 -23.13 49.64 -5.38
N VAL A 70 -21.94 49.67 -4.76
CA VAL A 70 -21.38 50.91 -4.16
C VAL A 70 -21.10 51.96 -5.25
N PHE A 71 -20.55 51.56 -6.40
CA PHE A 71 -20.41 52.47 -7.54
C PHE A 71 -21.78 52.88 -8.14
N GLY A 72 -22.80 52.04 -8.01
CA GLY A 72 -24.19 52.34 -8.33
C GLY A 72 -24.80 53.49 -7.53
N TYR A 73 -24.23 53.83 -6.37
CA TYR A 73 -24.59 55.06 -5.65
C TYR A 73 -24.25 56.33 -6.44
N PHE A 74 -23.18 56.28 -7.25
CA PHE A 74 -22.77 57.38 -8.12
C PHE A 74 -23.48 57.34 -9.49
N TRP A 75 -23.83 56.15 -9.99
CA TRP A 75 -24.61 55.95 -11.21
C TRP A 75 -25.86 55.10 -10.95
N PRO A 76 -27.06 55.72 -10.81
CA PRO A 76 -28.28 55.04 -10.36
C PRO A 76 -28.77 53.87 -11.24
N LYS A 77 -28.24 53.71 -12.46
CA LYS A 77 -28.57 52.61 -13.37
C LYS A 77 -27.72 51.36 -13.15
N LEU A 78 -26.72 51.42 -12.28
CA LEU A 78 -25.76 50.34 -12.06
C LEU A 78 -26.13 49.55 -10.79
N HIS A 79 -27.15 48.70 -10.89
CA HIS A 79 -27.45 47.71 -9.85
C HIS A 79 -27.30 46.31 -10.44
N VAL A 80 -26.44 45.49 -9.84
CA VAL A 80 -26.16 44.15 -10.35
C VAL A 80 -26.07 43.15 -9.20
N ASP A 81 -26.81 42.06 -9.32
CA ASP A 81 -26.79 40.93 -8.41
C ASP A 81 -26.26 39.68 -9.14
N PHE A 82 -25.08 39.23 -8.74
CA PHE A 82 -24.35 38.13 -9.37
C PHE A 82 -24.39 36.82 -8.57
N TYR A 83 -24.99 36.79 -7.38
CA TYR A 83 -24.88 35.64 -6.46
C TYR A 83 -26.23 34.98 -6.12
N SER A 84 -27.34 35.71 -6.14
CA SER A 84 -28.67 35.20 -5.76
C SER A 84 -29.14 34.01 -6.59
N TRP A 85 -28.84 33.98 -7.89
CA TRP A 85 -29.17 32.83 -8.75
C TRP A 85 -28.59 31.50 -8.24
N LEU A 86 -27.48 31.52 -7.49
CA LEU A 86 -26.84 30.35 -6.92
C LEU A 86 -27.65 29.76 -5.74
N THR A 87 -28.41 30.59 -5.03
CA THR A 87 -29.26 30.18 -3.90
C THR A 87 -30.72 29.99 -4.30
N ASP A 88 -31.20 30.78 -5.26
CA ASP A 88 -32.62 30.87 -5.61
C ASP A 88 -33.04 29.78 -6.59
N VAL A 89 -32.15 29.41 -7.53
CA VAL A 89 -32.39 28.29 -8.44
C VAL A 89 -32.25 26.99 -7.66
N LYS A 90 -33.34 26.21 -7.61
CA LYS A 90 -33.38 24.91 -6.93
C LYS A 90 -33.46 23.78 -7.96
N ILE A 91 -32.60 22.79 -7.80
CA ILE A 91 -32.62 21.53 -8.57
C ILE A 91 -32.91 20.39 -7.60
N MET A 92 -33.97 19.63 -7.85
CA MET A 92 -34.36 18.48 -7.00
C MET A 92 -34.39 18.83 -5.50
N SER A 93 -34.95 20.00 -5.17
CA SER A 93 -35.07 20.55 -3.82
C SER A 93 -33.78 21.04 -3.15
N TYR A 94 -32.62 20.98 -3.82
CA TYR A 94 -31.36 21.57 -3.33
C TYR A 94 -31.04 22.89 -4.05
N PRO A 95 -30.45 23.88 -3.36
CA PRO A 95 -29.91 25.08 -4.01
C PRO A 95 -28.85 24.71 -5.04
N LEU A 96 -28.80 25.47 -6.14
CA LEU A 96 -27.80 25.27 -7.21
C LEU A 96 -26.36 25.30 -6.68
N PHE A 97 -26.10 26.13 -5.68
CA PHE A 97 -24.85 26.15 -4.92
C PHE A 97 -24.41 24.75 -4.46
N PHE A 98 -25.32 24.00 -3.84
CA PHE A 98 -25.01 22.67 -3.32
C PHE A 98 -24.73 21.68 -4.46
N VAL A 99 -25.54 21.73 -5.53
CA VAL A 99 -25.36 20.86 -6.69
C VAL A 99 -24.01 21.11 -7.37
N LEU A 100 -23.64 22.37 -7.60
CA LEU A 100 -22.36 22.74 -8.19
C LEU A 100 -21.19 22.35 -7.28
N SER A 101 -21.32 22.49 -5.96
CA SER A 101 -20.29 22.05 -5.01
C SER A 101 -20.02 20.54 -5.09
N MET A 102 -21.07 19.73 -5.31
CA MET A 102 -20.95 18.29 -5.48
C MET A 102 -20.36 17.90 -6.83
N LEU A 103 -20.75 18.59 -7.92
CA LEU A 103 -20.13 18.39 -9.23
C LEU A 103 -18.64 18.71 -9.21
N LEU A 104 -18.27 19.77 -8.49
CA LEU A 104 -16.88 20.14 -8.30
C LEU A 104 -16.13 19.10 -7.45
N ALA A 105 -16.74 18.56 -6.40
CA ALA A 105 -16.16 17.47 -5.62
C ALA A 105 -15.87 16.23 -6.50
N VAL A 106 -16.79 15.88 -7.40
CA VAL A 106 -16.59 14.80 -8.40
C VAL A 106 -15.43 15.12 -9.34
N PHE A 107 -15.37 16.35 -9.85
CA PHE A 107 -14.28 16.79 -10.73
C PHE A 107 -12.91 16.70 -10.04
N ILE A 108 -12.81 17.21 -8.81
CA ILE A 108 -11.58 17.15 -8.01
C ILE A 108 -11.17 15.71 -7.70
N ALA A 109 -12.13 14.86 -7.31
CA ALA A 109 -11.86 13.45 -7.05
C ALA A 109 -11.37 12.72 -8.31
N TYR A 110 -11.97 13.02 -9.47
CA TYR A 110 -11.55 12.48 -10.76
C TYR A 110 -10.13 12.90 -11.13
N ASP A 111 -9.83 14.20 -11.04
CA ASP A 111 -8.51 14.76 -11.34
C ASP A 111 -7.43 14.21 -10.42
N GLN A 112 -7.64 14.25 -9.10
CA GLN A 112 -6.70 13.70 -8.11
C GLN A 112 -6.53 12.18 -8.27
N GLY A 113 -7.60 11.45 -8.57
CA GLY A 113 -7.52 10.01 -8.84
C GLY A 113 -6.70 9.71 -10.11
N ASN A 114 -6.91 10.45 -11.19
CA ASN A 114 -6.16 10.27 -12.43
C ASN A 114 -4.68 10.68 -12.28
N ASN A 115 -4.41 11.75 -11.53
CA ASN A 115 -3.05 12.16 -11.20
C ASN A 115 -2.33 11.11 -10.33
N ALA A 116 -3.01 10.56 -9.32
CA ALA A 116 -2.48 9.48 -8.49
C ALA A 116 -2.17 8.23 -9.32
N ARG A 117 -3.05 7.88 -10.29
CA ARG A 117 -2.82 6.77 -11.21
C ARG A 117 -1.58 6.99 -12.07
N ARG A 118 -1.42 8.18 -12.66
CA ARG A 118 -0.24 8.54 -13.47
C ARG A 118 1.05 8.53 -12.66
N ALA A 119 1.00 8.96 -11.39
CA ALA A 119 2.17 8.95 -10.53
C ALA A 119 2.75 7.53 -10.33
N ILE A 120 1.90 6.50 -10.34
CA ILE A 120 2.31 5.09 -10.17
C ILE A 120 2.93 4.49 -11.45
N GLU A 121 2.69 5.09 -12.62
CA GLU A 121 3.34 4.68 -13.87
C GLU A 121 4.86 4.89 -13.82
N ASN A 122 5.31 5.84 -12.99
CA ASN A 122 6.73 6.06 -12.73
C ASN A 122 7.27 4.99 -11.77
N GLU A 123 8.26 4.21 -12.25
CA GLU A 123 8.88 3.13 -11.49
C GLU A 123 9.45 3.60 -10.13
N GLU A 124 10.12 4.76 -10.10
CA GLU A 124 10.73 5.30 -8.89
C GLU A 124 9.69 5.66 -7.81
N ILE A 125 8.56 6.25 -8.24
CA ILE A 125 7.46 6.62 -7.33
C ILE A 125 6.75 5.36 -6.83
N ARG A 126 6.58 4.37 -7.71
CA ARG A 126 6.04 3.07 -7.32
C ARG A 126 6.91 2.37 -6.28
N GLN A 127 8.23 2.36 -6.49
CA GLN A 127 9.18 1.75 -5.56
C GLN A 127 9.25 2.50 -4.22
N SER A 128 9.24 3.83 -4.22
CA SER A 128 9.22 4.61 -2.97
C SER A 128 7.92 4.43 -2.20
N ALA A 129 6.77 4.45 -2.87
CA ALA A 129 5.48 4.19 -2.24
C ALA A 129 5.39 2.75 -1.69
N TYR A 130 5.98 1.78 -2.39
CA TYR A 130 6.11 0.41 -1.91
C TYR A 130 6.95 0.31 -0.64
N ARG A 131 8.13 0.96 -0.60
CA ARG A 131 9.00 1.01 0.59
C ARG A 131 8.30 1.66 1.79
N GLU A 132 7.56 2.74 1.56
CA GLU A 132 6.80 3.41 2.62
C GLU A 132 5.71 2.51 3.22
N MET A 133 5.01 1.75 2.39
CA MET A 133 4.01 0.79 2.86
C MET A 133 4.63 -0.41 3.58
N ALA A 134 5.80 -0.87 3.13
CA ALA A 134 6.55 -1.95 3.76
C ALA A 134 7.12 -1.55 5.13
N ALA A 135 7.52 -0.29 5.31
CA ALA A 135 8.01 0.21 6.60
C ALA A 135 6.95 0.19 7.72
N GLN A 136 5.66 0.03 7.39
CA GLN A 136 4.58 -0.09 8.36
C GLN A 136 4.48 -1.49 8.98
N ASP A 137 5.14 -2.50 8.39
CA ASP A 137 5.14 -3.88 8.86
C ASP A 137 6.59 -4.39 9.00
N GLY A 138 6.93 -4.93 10.17
CA GLY A 138 8.30 -5.36 10.46
C GLY A 138 8.81 -6.49 9.57
N ILE A 139 7.94 -7.43 9.18
CA ILE A 139 8.31 -8.52 8.28
C ILE A 139 8.53 -7.97 6.88
N GLU A 140 7.62 -7.13 6.39
CA GLU A 140 7.74 -6.53 5.06
C GLU A 140 8.99 -5.67 4.94
N SER A 141 9.24 -4.81 5.93
CA SER A 141 10.45 -3.99 6.01
C SER A 141 11.72 -4.84 5.96
N LEU A 142 11.75 -5.99 6.65
CA LEU A 142 12.89 -6.90 6.63
C LEU A 142 13.08 -7.55 5.26
N LEU A 143 11.98 -7.98 4.61
CA LEU A 143 12.05 -8.58 3.28
C LEU A 143 12.54 -7.57 2.22
N VAL A 144 12.08 -6.32 2.30
CA VAL A 144 12.56 -5.23 1.45
C VAL A 144 14.05 -4.97 1.68
N GLN A 145 14.47 -4.89 2.95
CA GLN A 145 15.89 -4.74 3.30
C GLN A 145 16.74 -5.88 2.72
N ALA A 146 16.29 -7.14 2.84
CA ALA A 146 17.02 -8.28 2.32
C ALA A 146 17.17 -8.24 0.79
N ILE A 147 16.16 -7.73 0.06
CA ILE A 147 16.24 -7.53 -1.39
C ILE A 147 17.23 -6.42 -1.74
N ASP A 148 17.10 -5.26 -1.10
CA ASP A 148 17.94 -4.08 -1.37
C ASP A 148 19.43 -4.35 -1.06
N GLU A 149 19.72 -5.10 0.01
CA GLU A 149 21.09 -5.47 0.39
C GLU A 149 21.60 -6.76 -0.29
N GLY A 150 20.75 -7.47 -1.04
CA GLY A 150 21.10 -8.77 -1.63
C GLY A 150 21.45 -9.84 -0.59
N LYS A 151 20.85 -9.76 0.61
CA LYS A 151 21.09 -10.69 1.72
C LYS A 151 20.14 -11.89 1.66
N LEU A 152 20.58 -12.99 2.25
CA LEU A 152 19.74 -14.17 2.46
C LEU A 152 18.77 -13.91 3.62
N ILE A 153 17.66 -14.61 3.63
CA ILE A 153 16.77 -14.69 4.79
C ILE A 153 16.81 -16.09 5.38
N PHE A 154 16.73 -16.19 6.71
CA PHE A 154 16.54 -17.43 7.46
C PHE A 154 15.06 -17.52 7.85
N VAL A 155 14.37 -18.53 7.35
CA VAL A 155 12.94 -18.76 7.57
C VAL A 155 12.74 -20.04 8.36
N THR A 156 12.09 -19.95 9.50
CA THR A 156 11.61 -21.11 10.27
C THR A 156 10.11 -21.25 10.06
N LEU A 157 9.65 -22.44 9.70
CA LEU A 157 8.23 -22.77 9.58
C LEU A 157 7.72 -23.45 10.85
N LYS A 158 6.40 -23.37 11.09
CA LYS A 158 5.71 -24.07 12.20
C LYS A 158 5.93 -25.59 12.20
N SER A 159 6.26 -26.17 11.04
CA SER A 159 6.62 -27.58 10.89
C SER A 159 8.04 -27.92 11.40
N ARG A 160 8.77 -26.92 11.92
CA ARG A 160 10.21 -26.95 12.21
C ARG A 160 11.10 -27.08 10.98
N LYS A 161 10.54 -27.07 9.76
CA LYS A 161 11.34 -26.99 8.54
C LYS A 161 11.94 -25.60 8.43
N VAL A 162 13.19 -25.54 7.96
CA VAL A 162 13.95 -24.30 7.79
C VAL A 162 14.36 -24.13 6.34
N TYR A 163 14.26 -22.90 5.86
CA TYR A 163 14.75 -22.48 4.56
C TYR A 163 15.63 -21.25 4.72
N ILE A 164 16.81 -21.28 4.11
CA ILE A 164 17.69 -20.13 3.96
C ILE A 164 17.74 -19.81 2.48
N GLY A 165 17.45 -18.58 2.05
CA GLY A 165 17.34 -18.28 0.63
C GLY A 165 17.19 -16.81 0.29
N TYR A 166 17.20 -16.50 -1.01
CA TYR A 166 16.95 -15.15 -1.52
C TYR A 166 15.44 -14.90 -1.65
N VAL A 167 15.01 -13.69 -1.35
CA VAL A 167 13.61 -13.28 -1.58
C VAL A 167 13.39 -13.11 -3.08
N ALA A 168 12.46 -13.87 -3.65
CA ALA A 168 12.22 -13.90 -5.10
C ALA A 168 11.32 -12.75 -5.56
N ALA A 169 10.30 -12.43 -4.77
CA ALA A 169 9.43 -11.27 -4.97
C ALA A 169 8.64 -11.03 -3.68
N PRO A 170 8.55 -9.80 -3.20
CA PRO A 170 7.61 -9.48 -2.14
C PRO A 170 6.26 -9.13 -2.79
N ARG A 171 5.37 -10.12 -2.94
CA ARG A 171 4.03 -9.85 -3.50
C ARG A 171 3.07 -9.49 -2.38
N MET A 172 2.84 -8.19 -2.21
CA MET A 172 2.06 -7.61 -1.10
C MET A 172 0.66 -7.12 -1.52
N GLU A 173 0.27 -7.29 -2.79
CA GLU A 173 -0.92 -6.65 -3.35
C GLU A 173 -2.24 -7.35 -3.03
N HIS A 174 -2.23 -8.60 -2.54
CA HIS A 174 -3.47 -9.39 -2.36
C HIS A 174 -3.68 -9.78 -0.89
N GLN A 175 -4.76 -9.24 -0.29
CA GLN A 175 -5.22 -9.56 1.07
C GLN A 175 -5.35 -11.06 1.33
N GLU A 176 -5.85 -11.78 0.34
CA GLU A 176 -6.33 -13.14 0.55
C GLU A 176 -5.22 -14.20 0.50
N THR A 177 -4.03 -13.85 0.01
CA THR A 177 -2.91 -14.80 -0.11
C THR A 177 -1.56 -14.15 0.19
N GLN A 178 -1.34 -13.75 1.43
CA GLN A 178 0.01 -13.39 1.88
C GLN A 178 0.91 -14.62 1.84
N HIS A 179 1.96 -14.56 1.01
CA HIS A 179 2.92 -15.64 0.87
C HIS A 179 4.34 -15.10 0.77
N LEU A 180 5.27 -15.84 1.34
CA LEU A 180 6.70 -15.65 1.18
C LEU A 180 7.19 -16.47 0.00
N ALA A 181 7.74 -15.79 -1.01
CA ALA A 181 8.39 -16.45 -2.14
C ALA A 181 9.91 -16.34 -2.00
N LEU A 182 10.60 -17.47 -1.89
CA LEU A 182 12.05 -17.53 -1.76
C LEU A 182 12.69 -18.55 -2.71
N ILE A 183 13.89 -18.26 -3.19
CA ILE A 183 14.75 -19.21 -3.89
C ILE A 183 15.69 -19.81 -2.84
N PRO A 184 15.61 -21.12 -2.56
CA PRO A 184 16.35 -21.73 -1.48
C PRO A 184 17.84 -21.76 -1.82
N TYR A 185 18.65 -21.39 -0.85
CA TYR A 185 20.10 -21.56 -0.85
C TYR A 185 20.48 -22.82 -0.06
N ILE A 186 19.85 -22.99 1.10
CA ILE A 186 19.98 -24.15 1.99
C ILE A 186 18.60 -24.48 2.57
N SER A 187 18.31 -25.76 2.85
CA SER A 187 17.19 -26.14 3.71
C SER A 187 17.60 -27.16 4.76
N GLY A 188 16.78 -27.25 5.81
CA GLY A 188 16.99 -28.15 6.92
C GLY A 188 15.79 -28.19 7.84
N TYR A 189 16.03 -28.51 9.10
CA TYR A 189 15.01 -28.53 10.14
C TYR A 189 15.59 -28.14 11.49
N ARG A 190 14.72 -27.74 12.42
CA ARG A 190 15.07 -27.59 13.84
C ARG A 190 14.77 -28.89 14.57
N ASP A 191 15.75 -29.38 15.31
CA ASP A 191 15.59 -30.55 16.17
C ASP A 191 14.45 -30.36 17.17
N LYS A 192 13.77 -31.44 17.54
CA LYS A 192 12.55 -31.36 18.37
C LYS A 192 12.85 -30.90 19.78
N ASP A 193 13.96 -31.39 20.33
CA ASP A 193 14.24 -31.28 21.75
C ASP A 193 15.21 -30.12 22.02
N THR A 194 16.16 -29.90 21.11
CA THR A 194 17.19 -28.85 21.23
C THR A 194 16.87 -27.58 20.44
N LEU A 195 15.93 -27.62 19.49
CA LEU A 195 15.63 -26.55 18.52
C LEU A 195 16.83 -26.07 17.69
N ARG A 196 17.94 -26.82 17.72
CA ARG A 196 19.14 -26.55 16.92
C ARG A 196 18.87 -26.79 15.45
N TYR A 197 19.43 -25.94 14.60
CA TYR A 197 19.28 -26.07 13.17
C TYR A 197 20.19 -27.20 12.64
N HIS A 198 19.60 -28.10 11.88
CA HIS A 198 20.28 -29.15 11.14
C HIS A 198 20.08 -28.95 9.65
N GLU A 199 21.17 -28.73 8.95
CA GLU A 199 21.19 -28.66 7.50
C GLU A 199 20.90 -30.03 6.86
N GLN A 200 20.07 -30.06 5.81
CA GLN A 200 19.74 -31.27 5.06
C GLN A 200 20.07 -31.16 3.57
N HIS A 201 19.80 -30.01 2.95
CA HIS A 201 19.96 -29.85 1.50
C HIS A 201 20.67 -28.54 1.16
N ARG A 202 21.76 -28.65 0.41
CA ARG A 202 22.56 -27.53 -0.10
C ARG A 202 22.21 -27.26 -1.56
N TYR A 203 21.26 -26.37 -1.78
CA TYR A 203 20.80 -26.05 -3.13
C TYR A 203 21.89 -25.34 -3.94
N TYR A 204 22.75 -24.54 -3.29
CA TYR A 204 23.85 -23.86 -3.97
C TYR A 204 24.84 -24.84 -4.63
N GLU A 205 25.13 -25.99 -4.01
CA GLU A 205 25.99 -27.02 -4.61
C GLU A 205 25.33 -27.66 -5.84
N LEU A 206 24.01 -27.86 -5.79
CA LEU A 206 23.22 -28.31 -6.93
C LEU A 206 23.25 -27.28 -8.07
N TYR A 207 23.10 -25.99 -7.75
CA TYR A 207 23.12 -24.92 -8.75
C TYR A 207 24.48 -24.83 -9.44
N LEU A 208 25.57 -24.87 -8.67
CA LEU A 208 26.93 -24.86 -9.20
C LEU A 208 27.24 -26.10 -10.04
N SER A 209 26.93 -27.30 -9.55
CA SER A 209 27.23 -28.56 -10.24
C SER A 209 26.49 -28.73 -11.57
N LYS A 210 25.29 -28.13 -11.68
CA LYS A 210 24.47 -28.16 -12.90
C LYS A 210 24.55 -26.88 -13.74
N ASN A 211 25.40 -25.93 -13.34
CA ASN A 211 25.55 -24.61 -13.97
C ASN A 211 24.20 -23.87 -14.15
N ILE A 212 23.35 -23.93 -13.11
CA ILE A 212 22.04 -23.28 -13.07
C ILE A 212 22.23 -21.83 -12.61
N THR A 213 21.84 -20.90 -13.48
CA THR A 213 21.90 -19.46 -13.23
C THR A 213 20.49 -18.85 -13.32
N ALA A 214 20.38 -17.52 -13.17
CA ALA A 214 19.11 -16.83 -13.30
C ALA A 214 18.45 -17.03 -14.68
N ASP A 215 19.27 -17.17 -15.74
CA ASP A 215 18.84 -17.19 -17.14
C ASP A 215 19.17 -18.51 -17.87
N SER A 216 19.62 -19.54 -17.16
CA SER A 216 19.99 -20.82 -17.77
C SER A 216 18.77 -21.57 -18.35
N THR A 217 19.00 -22.34 -19.41
CA THR A 217 18.00 -23.23 -20.03
C THR A 217 18.50 -24.67 -20.03
N PRO A 218 17.64 -25.69 -19.82
CA PRO A 218 16.19 -25.64 -19.62
C PRO A 218 15.74 -25.30 -18.19
N LEU A 219 16.65 -25.31 -17.21
CA LEU A 219 16.37 -25.03 -15.80
C LEU A 219 17.04 -23.73 -15.37
N ASN A 220 16.33 -22.86 -14.66
CA ASN A 220 16.84 -21.63 -14.05
C ASN A 220 16.49 -21.56 -12.55
N LEU A 221 17.03 -20.57 -11.84
CA LEU A 221 16.78 -20.37 -10.40
C LEU A 221 15.29 -20.15 -10.06
N ASN A 222 14.52 -19.53 -10.96
CA ASN A 222 13.09 -19.30 -10.74
C ASN A 222 12.30 -20.61 -10.64
N HIS A 223 12.76 -21.69 -11.28
CA HIS A 223 12.14 -23.02 -11.18
C HIS A 223 12.31 -23.68 -9.80
N PHE A 224 13.18 -23.17 -8.93
CA PHE A 224 13.38 -23.67 -7.57
C PHE A 224 12.66 -22.86 -6.50
N ARG A 225 11.87 -21.86 -6.90
CA ARG A 225 11.17 -20.96 -5.99
C ARG A 225 10.16 -21.73 -5.12
N HIS A 226 10.29 -21.58 -3.82
CA HIS A 226 9.29 -22.00 -2.85
C HIS A 226 8.32 -20.86 -2.57
N VAL A 227 7.03 -21.16 -2.57
CA VAL A 227 5.96 -20.25 -2.15
C VAL A 227 5.37 -20.81 -0.87
N ILE A 228 5.50 -20.04 0.21
CA ILE A 228 5.15 -20.46 1.56
C ILE A 228 4.06 -19.51 2.08
N PRO A 229 2.89 -20.02 2.49
CA PRO A 229 1.87 -19.19 3.12
C PRO A 229 2.41 -18.52 4.39
N MET A 230 2.13 -17.22 4.57
CA MET A 230 2.70 -16.45 5.69
C MET A 230 2.22 -16.97 7.06
N ASP A 231 1.03 -17.56 7.12
CA ASP A 231 0.49 -18.22 8.33
C ASP A 231 1.28 -19.47 8.74
N GLN A 232 2.08 -20.06 7.85
CA GLN A 232 2.94 -21.20 8.15
C GLN A 232 4.34 -20.77 8.61
N VAL A 233 4.69 -19.51 8.42
CA VAL A 233 5.97 -18.95 8.86
C VAL A 233 5.90 -18.67 10.36
N GLU A 234 6.89 -19.18 11.09
CA GLU A 234 7.04 -18.96 12.52
C GLU A 234 8.00 -17.82 12.82
N SER A 235 9.12 -17.73 12.08
CA SER A 235 10.04 -16.61 12.19
C SER A 235 10.83 -16.37 10.90
N ILE A 236 11.22 -15.11 10.69
CA ILE A 236 12.09 -14.66 9.60
C ILE A 236 13.18 -13.76 10.18
N SER A 237 14.41 -13.94 9.75
CA SER A 237 15.51 -13.02 10.02
C SER A 237 16.41 -12.86 8.79
N ILE A 238 17.19 -11.78 8.74
CA ILE A 238 18.30 -11.69 7.78
C ILE A 238 19.35 -12.73 8.15
N PHE A 239 19.95 -13.32 7.13
CA PHE A 239 20.99 -14.31 7.26
C PHE A 239 22.27 -13.82 6.59
N ASP A 240 23.34 -13.79 7.38
CA ASP A 240 24.68 -13.52 6.92
C ASP A 240 25.53 -14.78 7.08
N THR A 241 26.00 -15.31 5.96
CA THR A 241 26.70 -16.60 5.91
C THR A 241 28.03 -16.56 6.67
N GLU A 242 28.73 -15.43 6.67
CA GLU A 242 30.01 -15.29 7.36
C GLU A 242 29.81 -15.29 8.88
N THR A 243 28.83 -14.51 9.34
CA THR A 243 28.46 -14.48 10.76
C THR A 243 27.94 -15.84 11.23
N TYR A 244 27.14 -16.53 10.41
CA TYR A 244 26.61 -17.84 10.80
C TYR A 244 27.68 -18.90 11.08
N LYS A 245 28.81 -18.86 10.38
CA LYS A 245 29.92 -19.79 10.61
C LYS A 245 30.56 -19.61 11.99
N SER A 246 30.62 -18.38 12.51
CA SER A 246 31.18 -18.11 13.83
C SER A 246 30.20 -18.34 14.97
N PHE A 247 28.89 -18.52 14.71
CA PHE A 247 27.92 -18.79 15.77
C PHE A 247 28.23 -20.06 16.57
N GLU A 248 28.88 -21.05 15.96
CA GLU A 248 29.25 -22.28 16.64
C GLU A 248 30.29 -22.02 17.76
N ASP A 249 31.21 -21.08 17.54
CA ASP A 249 32.22 -20.65 18.52
C ASP A 249 31.60 -19.97 19.74
N PHE A 250 30.41 -19.38 19.59
CA PHE A 250 29.66 -18.71 20.65
C PHE A 250 28.48 -19.55 21.17
N SER A 251 28.38 -20.81 20.75
CA SER A 251 27.31 -21.70 21.17
C SER A 251 27.64 -22.39 22.49
N THR A 252 26.63 -22.54 23.36
CA THR A 252 26.81 -23.36 24.57
C THR A 252 26.91 -24.84 24.17
N PRO A 253 27.86 -25.61 24.74
CA PRO A 253 28.03 -27.02 24.40
C PRO A 253 26.76 -27.82 24.67
N ASP A 254 26.50 -28.81 23.80
CA ASP A 254 25.32 -29.66 23.90
C ASP A 254 25.43 -30.59 25.11
N GLN A 255 24.60 -30.38 26.13
CA GLN A 255 24.66 -31.17 27.37
C GLN A 255 24.33 -32.65 27.15
N THR A 256 23.61 -32.98 26.07
CA THR A 256 23.27 -34.36 25.68
C THR A 256 24.46 -35.19 25.21
N LYS A 257 25.57 -34.58 24.77
CA LYS A 257 26.79 -35.32 24.37
C LYS A 257 27.77 -35.59 25.52
N VAL A 258 27.55 -35.00 26.70
CA VAL A 258 28.48 -35.13 27.85
C VAL A 258 28.17 -36.36 28.71
N THR A 259 26.98 -36.96 28.54
CA THR A 259 26.52 -38.11 29.34
C THR A 259 26.58 -39.47 28.62
N ALA A 260 27.33 -39.58 27.51
CA ALA A 260 27.51 -40.84 26.77
C ALA A 260 28.95 -41.37 26.90
#